data_AF-U9VQA4-F1
#
_entry.id   AF-U9VQA4-F1
#
_cell.length_a   1.000
_cell.length_b   1.000
_cell.length_c   1.000
_cell.angle_alpha   90.00
_cell.angle_beta   90.00
_cell.angle_gamma   90.00
#
_symmetry.space_group_name_H-M   'P 1'
#
loop_
_entity.id
_entity.type
_entity.pdbx_description
1 polymer ?
#
loop_
_entity_poly.entity_id
_entity_poly.type
_entity_poly.pdbx_seq_one_letter_code
_entity_poly.pdbx_strand_id
1 'polypeptide(L)'
;MTEDFFKENPMTTTKKFNAPTSHTTAWVAQTWLSFIIAISATAIGIVYLPTDVWLKGYLGMGLLFSVGSTVSLSKTVRDQEEAKRMLSRIDEAKLERLLAEYDPFKQ
;
A
#
# COMPACT_ATOMS: atom_id res chain seq x y z
N MET A 1 -10.94 -20.21 46.01
CA MET A 1 -11.84 -19.18 45.44
C MET A 1 -11.13 -17.83 45.24
N THR A 2 -9.79 -17.77 45.06
CA THR A 2 -9.13 -16.46 44.85
C THR A 2 -7.75 -16.50 44.16
N GLU A 3 -7.18 -17.66 43.78
CA GLU A 3 -5.85 -17.70 43.14
C GLU A 3 -5.89 -17.90 41.61
N ASP A 4 -7.00 -18.44 41.08
CA ASP A 4 -7.15 -18.63 39.62
C ASP A 4 -7.56 -17.35 38.87
N PHE A 5 -7.98 -16.30 39.58
CA PHE A 5 -8.40 -15.01 38.99
C PHE A 5 -7.24 -14.04 38.71
N PHE A 6 -6.05 -14.28 39.28
CA PHE A 6 -4.89 -13.39 39.12
C PHE A 6 -3.95 -13.81 37.97
N LYS A 7 -4.29 -14.89 37.23
CA LYS A 7 -3.45 -15.41 36.12
C LYS A 7 -3.93 -15.01 34.73
N GLU A 8 -4.58 -13.85 34.61
CA GLU A 8 -4.81 -13.21 33.33
C GLU A 8 -3.80 -12.07 33.18
N ASN A 9 -2.60 -12.43 32.68
CA ASN A 9 -1.50 -11.49 32.49
C ASN A 9 -1.81 -10.55 31.31
N PRO A 10 -1.96 -9.22 31.54
CA PRO A 10 -2.42 -8.31 30.50
C PRO A 10 -1.23 -7.78 29.67
N MET A 11 -0.54 -8.62 28.88
CA MET A 11 0.36 -8.08 27.84
C MET A 11 0.78 -9.04 26.73
N THR A 12 -0.15 -9.72 26.07
CA THR A 12 0.17 -10.34 24.76
C THR A 12 -0.92 -10.05 23.74
N THR A 13 -1.10 -8.77 23.40
CA THR A 13 -1.63 -8.42 22.08
C THR A 13 -0.52 -8.68 21.06
N THR A 14 -0.25 -9.97 20.79
CA THR A 14 0.63 -10.38 19.70
C THR A 14 -0.04 -9.92 18.42
N LYS A 15 0.45 -8.80 17.88
CA LYS A 15 -0.06 -8.18 16.66
C LYS A 15 0.18 -9.17 15.51
N LYS A 16 -0.78 -10.04 15.25
CA LYS A 16 -0.69 -11.02 14.16
C LYS A 16 -0.56 -10.28 12.84
N PHE A 17 0.65 -10.31 12.26
CA PHE A 17 0.92 -9.72 10.96
C PHE A 17 0.13 -10.52 9.90
N ASN A 18 -1.00 -9.98 9.46
CA ASN A 18 -1.77 -10.58 8.38
C ASN A 18 -0.93 -10.47 7.10
N ALA A 19 -0.55 -11.62 6.52
CA ALA A 19 0.06 -11.62 5.20
C ALA A 19 -0.90 -10.94 4.21
N PRO A 20 -0.41 -10.06 3.31
CA PRO A 20 -1.28 -9.41 2.36
C PRO A 20 -1.96 -10.49 1.51
N THR A 21 -3.29 -10.51 1.54
CA THR A 21 -4.08 -11.34 0.63
C THR A 21 -3.75 -10.88 -0.80
N SER A 22 -3.00 -11.70 -1.53
CA SER A 22 -2.71 -11.42 -2.94
C SER A 22 -4.01 -11.33 -3.71
N HIS A 23 -4.21 -10.24 -4.44
CA HIS A 23 -5.37 -10.11 -5.32
C HIS A 23 -5.31 -11.19 -6.41
N THR A 24 -6.44 -11.80 -6.72
CA THR A 24 -6.58 -12.73 -7.86
C THR A 24 -6.17 -12.06 -9.17
N THR A 25 -5.51 -12.80 -10.06
CA THR A 25 -5.07 -12.33 -11.38
C THR A 25 -6.18 -11.67 -12.20
N ALA A 26 -7.41 -12.19 -12.12
CA ALA A 26 -8.59 -11.60 -12.77
C ALA A 26 -8.90 -10.19 -12.28
N TRP A 27 -8.77 -9.91 -10.97
CA TRP A 27 -8.98 -8.58 -10.41
C TRP A 27 -7.91 -7.59 -10.87
N VAL A 28 -6.66 -8.04 -10.92
CA VAL A 28 -5.55 -7.23 -11.43
C VAL A 28 -5.78 -6.88 -12.91
N ALA A 29 -6.15 -7.87 -13.73
CA ALA A 29 -6.46 -7.66 -15.14
C ALA A 29 -7.63 -6.68 -15.36
N GLN A 30 -8.71 -6.83 -14.59
CA GLN A 30 -9.86 -5.91 -14.62
C GLN A 30 -9.44 -4.47 -14.29
N THR A 31 -8.62 -4.29 -13.26
CA THR A 31 -8.20 -2.94 -12.82
C THR A 31 -7.39 -2.23 -13.90
N TRP A 32 -6.48 -2.97 -14.55
CA TRP A 32 -5.73 -2.47 -15.70
C TRP A 32 -6.62 -2.15 -16.90
N LEU A 33 -7.59 -3.02 -17.19
CA LEU A 33 -8.54 -2.80 -18.28
C LEU A 33 -9.37 -1.53 -18.06
N SER A 34 -9.95 -1.36 -16.86
CA SER A 34 -10.72 -0.16 -16.50
C SER A 34 -9.89 1.12 -16.62
N PHE A 35 -8.62 1.07 -16.21
CA PHE A 35 -7.71 2.21 -16.32
C PHE A 35 -7.44 2.60 -17.77
N ILE A 36 -7.17 1.62 -18.64
CA ILE A 36 -6.95 1.85 -20.07
C ILE A 36 -8.21 2.41 -20.71
N ILE A 37 -9.37 1.82 -20.43
CA ILE A 37 -10.66 2.29 -20.96
C ILE A 37 -10.92 3.74 -20.55
N ALA A 38 -10.66 4.11 -19.29
CA ALA A 38 -10.85 5.47 -18.80
C ALA A 38 -9.96 6.48 -19.56
N ILE A 39 -8.65 6.19 -19.67
CA ILE A 39 -7.72 7.07 -20.39
C ILE A 39 -8.11 7.19 -21.87
N SER A 40 -8.42 6.07 -22.53
CA SER A 40 -8.83 6.07 -23.93
C SER A 40 -10.12 6.83 -24.14
N ALA A 41 -11.12 6.66 -23.27
CA ALA A 41 -12.38 7.40 -23.34
C ALA A 41 -12.16 8.91 -23.19
N THR A 42 -11.31 9.34 -22.25
CA THR A 42 -10.95 10.77 -22.10
C THR A 42 -10.19 11.29 -23.31
N ALA A 43 -9.23 10.53 -23.84
CA ALA A 43 -8.48 10.92 -25.04
C ALA A 43 -9.39 11.06 -26.28
N ILE A 44 -10.30 10.11 -26.48
CA ILE A 44 -11.30 10.17 -27.55
C ILE A 44 -12.19 11.40 -27.37
N GLY A 45 -12.64 11.69 -26.14
CA GLY A 45 -13.42 12.88 -25.83
C GLY A 45 -12.71 14.19 -26.20
N ILE A 46 -11.39 14.27 -25.96
CA ILE A 46 -10.57 15.43 -26.37
C ILE A 46 -10.50 15.54 -27.90
N VAL A 47 -10.37 14.43 -28.62
CA VAL A 47 -10.29 14.43 -30.09
C VAL A 47 -11.61 14.86 -30.74
N TYR A 48 -12.73 14.36 -30.25
CA TYR A 48 -14.07 14.68 -30.77
C TYR A 48 -14.55 16.10 -30.42
N LEU A 49 -13.86 16.80 -29.50
CA LEU A 49 -14.22 18.16 -29.14
C LEU A 49 -14.03 19.12 -30.35
N PRO A 50 -15.03 19.93 -30.72
CA PRO A 50 -14.91 20.89 -31.82
C PRO A 50 -14.16 22.15 -31.36
N THR A 51 -12.85 22.01 -31.14
CA THR A 51 -11.96 23.07 -30.65
C THR A 51 -10.66 23.14 -31.44
N ASP A 52 -9.93 24.24 -31.26
CA ASP A 52 -8.63 24.45 -31.87
C ASP A 52 -7.60 23.39 -31.42
N VAL A 53 -6.68 23.06 -32.33
CA VAL A 53 -5.65 22.04 -32.11
C VAL A 53 -4.73 22.39 -30.94
N TRP A 54 -4.46 23.68 -30.72
CA TRP A 54 -3.66 24.15 -29.60
C TRP A 54 -4.30 23.80 -28.24
N LEU A 55 -5.61 24.02 -28.13
CA LEU A 55 -6.35 23.71 -26.90
C LEU A 55 -6.43 22.20 -26.65
N LYS A 56 -6.58 21.40 -27.71
CA LYS A 56 -6.50 19.93 -27.61
C LYS A 56 -5.12 19.48 -27.12
N GLY A 57 -4.06 20.12 -27.62
CA GLY A 57 -2.69 19.89 -27.17
C GLY A 57 -2.50 20.19 -25.69
N TYR A 58 -3.01 21.33 -25.21
CA TYR A 58 -2.98 21.70 -23.79
C TYR A 58 -3.67 20.65 -22.89
N LEU A 59 -4.88 20.22 -23.27
CA LEU A 59 -5.61 19.18 -22.55
C LEU A 59 -4.91 17.82 -22.59
N GLY A 60 -4.32 17.46 -23.74
CA GLY A 60 -3.55 16.24 -23.90
C GLY A 60 -2.29 16.21 -23.03
N MET A 61 -1.54 17.32 -22.97
CA MET A 61 -0.39 17.45 -22.08
C MET A 61 -0.79 17.32 -20.61
N GLY A 62 -1.90 17.97 -20.21
CA GLY A 62 -2.43 17.85 -18.84
C GLY A 62 -2.85 16.42 -18.49
N LEU A 63 -3.53 15.73 -19.41
CA LEU A 63 -3.93 14.33 -19.25
C LEU A 63 -2.70 13.42 -19.08
N LEU A 64 -1.71 13.53 -19.96
CA LEU A 64 -0.49 12.74 -19.91
C LEU A 64 0.30 12.98 -18.63
N PHE A 65 0.47 14.25 -18.24
CA PHE A 65 1.18 14.62 -17.02
C PHE A 65 0.47 14.12 -15.76
N SER A 66 -0.86 14.25 -15.72
CA SER A 66 -1.68 13.76 -14.59
C SER A 66 -1.57 12.24 -14.46
N VAL A 67 -1.76 11.49 -15.54
CA VAL A 67 -1.64 10.02 -15.56
C VAL A 67 -0.24 9.56 -15.15
N GLY A 68 0.80 10.18 -15.71
CA GLY A 68 2.19 9.88 -15.35
C GLY A 68 2.48 10.13 -13.87
N SER A 69 2.00 11.26 -13.33
CA SER A 69 2.15 11.61 -11.91
C SER A 69 1.42 10.63 -10.99
N THR A 70 0.20 10.21 -11.34
CA THR A 70 -0.55 9.21 -10.57
C THR A 70 0.17 7.87 -10.53
N VAL A 71 0.76 7.42 -11.65
CA VAL A 71 1.51 6.16 -11.71
C VAL A 71 2.79 6.23 -10.88
N SER A 72 3.53 7.34 -10.94
CA SER A 72 4.72 7.55 -10.10
C SER A 72 4.35 7.59 -8.62
N LEU A 73 3.31 8.34 -8.25
CA LEU A 73 2.81 8.40 -6.88
C LEU A 73 2.37 7.03 -6.38
N SER A 74 1.68 6.24 -7.22
CA SER A 74 1.27 4.87 -6.88
C SER A 74 2.45 3.95 -6.58
N LYS A 75 3.56 4.09 -7.33
CA LYS A 75 4.80 3.36 -7.04
C LYS A 75 5.37 3.80 -5.69
N THR A 76 5.54 5.10 -5.49
CA THR A 76 6.07 5.63 -4.22
C THR A 76 5.25 5.18 -3.01
N VAL A 77 3.92 5.17 -3.11
CA VAL A 77 3.05 4.68 -2.02
C VAL A 77 3.27 3.18 -1.76
N ARG A 78 3.44 2.36 -2.80
CA ARG A 78 3.76 0.93 -2.65
C ARG A 78 5.14 0.73 -2.02
N ASP A 79 6.13 1.47 -2.47
CA ASP A 79 7.50 1.41 -1.94
C ASP A 79 7.53 1.82 -0.45
N GLN A 80 6.75 2.82 -0.05
CA GLN A 80 6.61 3.24 1.36
C GLN A 80 5.93 2.17 2.23
N GLU A 81 4.88 1.53 1.72
CA GLU A 81 4.19 0.44 2.42
C GLU A 81 5.11 -0.79 2.60
N GLU A 82 5.91 -1.14 1.59
CA GLU A 82 6.91 -2.20 1.67
C GLU A 82 8.03 -1.88 2.66
N ALA A 83 8.56 -0.65 2.63
CA ALA A 83 9.59 -0.19 3.58
C ALA A 83 9.09 -0.26 5.03
N LYS A 84 7.86 0.22 5.30
CA LYS A 84 7.25 0.20 6.63
C LYS A 84 7.13 -1.22 7.19
N ARG A 85 6.77 -2.20 6.36
CA ARG A 85 6.67 -3.62 6.74
C ARG A 85 8.02 -4.25 7.04
N MET A 86 9.06 -3.87 6.29
CA MET A 86 10.43 -4.34 6.55
C MET A 86 10.94 -3.80 7.89
N LEU A 87 10.69 -2.51 8.17
CA LEU A 87 11.06 -1.90 9.44
C LEU A 87 10.40 -2.60 10.63
N SER A 88 9.08 -2.88 10.58
CA SER A 88 8.40 -3.55 11.69
C SER A 88 8.97 -4.94 11.99
N ARG A 89 9.38 -5.69 10.96
CA ARG A 89 10.03 -7.01 11.14
C ARG A 89 11.41 -6.91 11.79
N ILE A 90 12.16 -5.86 11.45
CA ILE A 90 13.48 -5.61 12.03
C ILE A 90 13.34 -5.18 13.49
N ASP A 91 12.37 -4.31 13.79
CA ASP A 91 12.09 -3.85 15.14
C ASP A 91 11.68 -5.00 16.06
N GLU A 92 10.83 -5.92 15.57
CA GLU A 92 10.45 -7.14 16.29
C GLU A 92 11.67 -8.04 16.55
N ALA A 93 12.50 -8.33 15.56
CA ALA A 93 13.69 -9.16 15.74
C ALA A 93 14.72 -8.54 16.70
N LYS A 94 14.85 -7.21 16.71
CA LYS A 94 15.69 -6.50 17.68
C LYS A 94 15.10 -6.52 19.08
N LEU A 95 13.78 -6.34 19.19
CA LEU A 95 13.06 -6.41 20.46
C LEU A 95 13.20 -7.82 21.07
N GLU A 96 13.01 -8.87 20.28
CA GLU A 96 13.21 -10.26 20.69
C GLU A 96 14.63 -10.50 21.20
N ARG A 97 15.66 -9.95 20.53
CA ARG A 97 17.04 -10.05 21.00
C ARG A 97 17.29 -9.31 22.31
N LEU A 98 16.77 -8.09 22.45
CA LEU A 98 16.91 -7.31 23.68
C LEU A 98 16.22 -8.02 24.87
N LEU A 99 15.04 -8.60 24.64
CA LEU A 99 14.32 -9.38 25.64
C LEU A 99 15.05 -10.68 26.00
N ALA A 100 15.66 -11.36 25.02
CA ALA A 100 16.43 -12.58 25.28
C ALA A 100 17.75 -12.31 26.02
N GLU A 101 18.38 -11.16 25.78
CA GLU A 101 19.61 -10.75 26.44
C GLU A 101 19.35 -10.18 27.84
N TYR A 102 18.19 -9.55 28.05
CA TYR A 102 17.71 -9.08 29.34
C TYR A 102 16.63 -10.03 29.88
N ASP A 103 17.02 -11.27 30.20
CA ASP A 103 16.16 -12.21 30.94
C ASP A 103 16.40 -12.05 32.46
N PRO A 104 15.52 -11.32 33.18
CA PRO A 104 15.68 -11.05 34.61
C PRO A 104 15.52 -12.28 35.51
N PHE A 105 15.23 -13.47 34.96
CA PHE A 105 15.04 -14.71 35.72
C PHE A 105 16.27 -15.62 35.76
N LYS A 106 17.42 -15.17 35.25
CA LYS A 106 18.70 -15.90 35.31
C LYS A 106 19.63 -15.43 36.45
N GLN A 107 19.05 -14.95 37.55
CA GLN A 107 19.72 -14.81 38.85
C GLN A 107 19.18 -15.84 39.83
#